data_AF-A0A535F4P9-F1
#
_entry.id   AF-A0A535F4P9-F1
#
_cell.length_a   1.000
_cell.length_b   1.000
_cell.length_c   1.000
_cell.angle_alpha   90.00
_cell.angle_beta   90.00
_cell.angle_gamma   90.00
#
_symmetry.space_group_name_H-M   'P 1'
#
loop_
_entity.id
_entity.type
_entity.pdbx_description
1 polymer ?
#
loop_
_entity_poly.entity_id
_entity_poly.type
_entity_poly.pdbx_seq_one_letter_code
_entity_poly.pdbx_strand_id
1 'polypeptide(L)'
;MQNAITDDLEALLGTLPPGIHNAVNRLENRSELLEIVMDLGRLAEGRFPEGEVILSTQPVTSADLEYVVERIGEFGDDNRAGIERTLHRISALRNRKGKVVGLTCRI
;
A
#
# COMPACT_ATOMS: atom_id res chain seq x y z
N MET A 1 -15.62 5.83 16.16
CA MET A 1 -14.39 5.07 15.86
C MET A 1 -14.38 4.51 14.43
N GLN A 2 -15.50 4.07 13.85
CA GLN A 2 -15.54 3.66 12.42
C GLN A 2 -15.11 4.75 11.43
N ASN A 3 -15.50 6.02 11.66
CA ASN A 3 -15.11 7.12 10.77
C ASN A 3 -13.58 7.28 10.64
N ALA A 4 -12.83 7.15 11.74
CA ALA A 4 -11.37 7.29 11.72
C ALA A 4 -10.69 6.20 10.87
N ILE A 5 -11.19 4.96 10.93
CA ILE A 5 -10.67 3.84 10.13
C ILE A 5 -10.96 4.05 8.64
N THR A 6 -12.12 4.61 8.31
CA THR A 6 -12.47 4.94 6.91
C THR A 6 -11.64 6.11 6.39
N ASP A 7 -11.44 7.15 7.20
CA ASP A 7 -10.61 8.30 6.85
C ASP A 7 -9.15 7.88 6.66
N ASP A 8 -8.67 6.98 7.51
CA ASP A 8 -7.34 6.40 7.40
C ASP A 8 -7.20 5.60 6.09
N LEU A 9 -8.11 4.67 5.81
CA LEU A 9 -8.10 3.91 4.56
C LEU A 9 -8.06 4.83 3.33
N GLU A 10 -8.91 5.87 3.26
CA GLU A 10 -8.92 6.81 2.13
C GLU A 10 -7.60 7.58 1.99
N ALA A 11 -6.98 7.98 3.11
CA ALA A 11 -5.67 8.61 3.10
C ALA A 11 -4.59 7.68 2.50
N LEU A 12 -4.60 6.40 2.88
CA LEU A 12 -3.70 5.41 2.30
C LEU A 12 -3.96 5.20 0.81
N LEU A 13 -5.22 4.98 0.41
CA LEU A 13 -5.59 4.77 -0.98
C LEU A 13 -5.21 5.97 -1.87
N GLY A 14 -5.22 7.18 -1.31
CA GLY A 14 -4.74 8.39 -2.00
C GLY A 14 -3.28 8.35 -2.43
N THR A 15 -2.44 7.53 -1.78
CA THR A 15 -1.02 7.36 -2.13
C THR A 15 -0.75 6.28 -3.17
N LEU A 16 -1.73 5.41 -3.45
CA LEU A 16 -1.55 4.24 -4.29
C LEU A 16 -1.79 4.53 -5.78
N PRO A 17 -1.21 3.72 -6.70
CA PRO A 17 -1.47 3.86 -8.13
C PRO A 17 -2.97 3.70 -8.41
N PRO A 18 -3.52 4.44 -9.40
CA PRO A 18 -4.96 4.45 -9.66
C PRO A 18 -5.58 3.06 -9.88
N GLY A 19 -4.82 2.13 -10.48
CA GLY A 19 -5.26 0.75 -10.67
C GLY A 19 -5.56 0.03 -9.35
N ILE A 20 -4.66 0.16 -8.37
CA ILE A 20 -4.77 -0.47 -7.05
C ILE A 20 -5.84 0.22 -6.21
N HIS A 21 -5.85 1.56 -6.19
CA HIS A 21 -6.89 2.36 -5.54
C HIS A 21 -8.28 1.90 -5.98
N ASN A 22 -8.51 1.85 -7.30
CA ASN A 22 -9.80 1.46 -7.86
C ASN A 22 -10.15 -0.01 -7.59
N ALA A 23 -9.15 -0.89 -7.52
CA ALA A 23 -9.38 -2.29 -7.19
C ALA A 23 -9.88 -2.45 -5.76
N VAL A 24 -9.25 -1.79 -4.79
CA VAL A 24 -9.68 -1.82 -3.38
C VAL A 24 -11.08 -1.23 -3.21
N ASN A 25 -11.39 -0.13 -3.90
CA ASN A 25 -12.72 0.50 -3.81
C ASN A 25 -13.87 -0.34 -4.40
N ARG A 26 -13.55 -1.39 -5.18
CA ARG A 26 -14.54 -2.35 -5.68
C ARG A 26 -14.78 -3.54 -4.73
N LEU A 27 -13.98 -3.68 -3.67
CA LEU A 27 -14.15 -4.76 -2.70
C LEU A 27 -15.27 -4.41 -1.72
N GLU A 28 -16.22 -5.32 -1.54
CA GLU A 28 -17.33 -5.15 -0.60
C GLU A 28 -16.85 -5.08 0.85
N ASN A 29 -15.79 -5.83 1.18
CA ASN A 29 -15.22 -5.92 2.51
C ASN A 29 -14.00 -4.99 2.74
N ARG A 30 -13.83 -3.92 1.94
CA ARG A 30 -12.64 -3.03 2.01
C ARG A 30 -12.36 -2.45 3.41
N SER A 31 -13.36 -2.36 4.28
CA SER A 31 -13.21 -1.90 5.68
C SER A 31 -12.43 -2.88 6.57
N GLU A 32 -12.28 -4.13 6.14
CA GLU A 32 -11.53 -5.18 6.85
C GLU A 32 -10.10 -5.35 6.30
N LEU A 33 -9.71 -4.52 5.33
CA LEU A 33 -8.38 -4.58 4.73
C LEU A 33 -7.32 -4.31 5.80
N LEU A 34 -6.34 -5.21 5.92
CA LEU A 34 -5.25 -5.12 6.89
C LEU A 34 -3.99 -4.53 6.26
N GLU A 35 -3.64 -5.00 5.08
CA GLU A 35 -2.46 -4.54 4.37
C GLU A 35 -2.58 -4.70 2.85
N ILE A 36 -1.84 -3.86 2.13
CA ILE A 36 -1.63 -3.95 0.69
C ILE A 36 -0.16 -4.24 0.44
N VAL A 37 0.11 -5.30 -0.32
CA VAL A 37 1.46 -5.75 -0.67
C VAL A 37 1.70 -5.49 -2.16
N MET A 38 2.79 -4.78 -2.45
CA MET A 38 3.20 -4.44 -3.80
C MET A 38 4.68 -4.82 -4.00
N ASP A 39 4.93 -5.98 -4.59
CA ASP A 39 6.29 -6.46 -4.86
C ASP A 39 6.61 -6.39 -6.36
N LEU A 40 7.77 -5.83 -6.72
CA LEU A 40 8.20 -5.68 -8.11
C LEU A 40 8.12 -7.01 -8.87
N GLY A 41 7.37 -7.03 -9.96
CA GLY A 41 7.18 -8.20 -10.82
C GLY A 41 6.13 -9.21 -10.32
N ARG A 42 5.43 -8.92 -9.21
CA ARG A 42 4.30 -9.72 -8.70
C ARG A 42 2.98 -8.98 -8.87
N LEU A 43 1.87 -9.70 -8.81
CA LEU A 43 0.55 -9.07 -8.74
C LEU A 43 0.39 -8.44 -7.35
N ALA A 44 -0.25 -7.28 -7.28
CA ALA A 44 -0.52 -6.64 -6.00
C ALA A 44 -1.59 -7.42 -5.22
N GLU A 45 -1.43 -7.51 -3.91
CA GLU A 45 -2.29 -8.27 -3.02
C GLU A 45 -2.90 -7.35 -1.95
N GLY A 46 -4.16 -7.59 -1.61
CA GLY A 46 -4.81 -7.04 -0.42
C GLY A 46 -5.06 -8.16 0.58
N ARG A 47 -4.61 -7.99 1.83
CA ARG A 47 -4.77 -9.00 2.87
C ARG A 47 -5.85 -8.62 3.87
N PHE A 48 -6.59 -9.63 4.28
CA PHE A 48 -7.75 -9.59 5.17
C PHE A 48 -7.56 -10.62 6.30
N PRO A 49 -8.37 -10.57 7.37
CA PRO A 49 -8.33 -11.59 8.42
C PRO A 49 -8.52 -13.02 7.90
N GLU A 50 -9.35 -13.18 6.87
CA GLU A 50 -9.74 -14.49 6.34
C GLU A 50 -8.95 -14.93 5.09
N GLY A 51 -8.03 -14.11 4.58
CA GLY A 51 -7.24 -14.46 3.40
C GLY A 51 -6.68 -13.26 2.65
N GLU A 52 -6.38 -13.47 1.37
CA GLU A 52 -5.83 -12.44 0.48
C GLU A 52 -6.55 -12.43 -0.86
N VAL A 53 -6.55 -11.27 -1.51
CA VAL A 53 -7.14 -11.08 -2.83
C VAL A 53 -6.14 -10.39 -3.75
N ILE A 54 -6.19 -10.72 -5.04
CA ILE A 54 -5.37 -10.07 -6.06
C ILE A 54 -6.03 -8.75 -6.49
N LEU A 55 -5.28 -7.66 -6.41
CA LEU A 55 -5.73 -6.29 -6.70
C LEU A 55 -5.38 -5.83 -8.12
N SER A 56 -4.54 -6.57 -8.85
CA SER A 56 -4.13 -6.22 -10.21
C SER A 56 -4.07 -7.43 -11.14
N THR A 57 -4.35 -7.20 -12.43
CA THR A 57 -4.11 -8.19 -13.49
C THR A 57 -2.74 -8.04 -14.13
N GLN A 58 -1.99 -6.99 -13.76
CA GLN A 58 -0.65 -6.70 -14.25
C GLN A 58 0.34 -6.75 -13.08
N PRO A 59 1.57 -7.23 -13.31
CA PRO A 59 2.63 -7.17 -12.31
C PRO A 59 2.96 -5.72 -11.92
N VAL A 60 3.26 -5.51 -10.64
CA VAL A 60 3.75 -4.24 -10.10
C VAL A 60 5.05 -3.88 -10.79
N THR A 61 5.12 -2.65 -11.29
CA THR A 61 6.28 -2.10 -11.99
C THR A 61 7.13 -1.22 -11.06
N SER A 62 8.35 -0.88 -11.48
CA SER A 62 9.14 0.12 -10.74
C SER A 62 8.45 1.47 -10.69
N ALA A 63 7.71 1.85 -11.74
CA ALA A 63 6.97 3.11 -11.78
C ALA A 63 5.82 3.13 -10.76
N ASP A 64 5.16 1.99 -10.52
CA ASP A 64 4.14 1.88 -9.48
C ASP A 64 4.72 2.08 -8.08
N LEU A 65 5.89 1.51 -7.81
CA LEU A 65 6.57 1.70 -6.52
C LEU A 65 7.05 3.15 -6.34
N GLU A 66 7.64 3.74 -7.39
CA GLU A 66 8.10 5.14 -7.40
C GLU A 66 6.92 6.10 -7.19
N TYR A 67 5.77 5.85 -7.83
CA TYR A 67 4.53 6.62 -7.64
C TYR A 67 4.12 6.71 -6.17
N VAL A 68 4.22 5.59 -5.44
CA VAL A 68 3.84 5.49 -4.03
C VAL A 68 4.86 6.19 -3.14
N VAL A 69 6.15 5.94 -3.36
CA VAL A 69 7.26 6.56 -2.62
C VAL A 69 7.18 8.09 -2.70
N GLU A 70 6.94 8.65 -3.90
CA GLU A 70 6.81 10.10 -4.10
C GLU A 70 5.66 10.73 -3.31
N ARG A 71 4.59 9.98 -3.03
CA ARG A 71 3.39 10.48 -2.35
C ARG A 71 3.42 10.33 -0.84
N ILE A 72 4.10 9.30 -0.35
CA ILE A 72 4.27 9.09 1.09
C ILE A 72 5.36 10.01 1.64
N GLY A 73 6.36 10.37 0.82
CA GLY A 73 7.48 11.20 1.22
C GLY A 73 8.68 10.37 1.66
N GLU A 74 9.40 10.83 2.70
CA GLU A 74 10.65 10.20 3.13
C GLU A 74 10.41 8.99 4.05
N PHE A 75 11.18 7.93 3.81
CA PHE A 75 11.31 6.81 4.74
C PHE A 75 12.37 7.16 5.78
N GLY A 76 12.06 6.88 7.06
CA GLY A 76 13.05 6.95 8.13
C GLY A 76 14.10 5.84 8.04
N ASP A 77 15.07 5.87 8.96
CA ASP A 77 16.21 4.94 9.00
C ASP A 77 15.80 3.46 9.19
N ASP A 78 14.58 3.18 9.64
CA ASP A 78 14.02 1.84 9.80
C ASP A 78 13.28 1.32 8.55
N ASN A 79 13.41 2.02 7.41
CA ASN A 79 12.68 1.77 6.16
C ASN A 79 11.15 1.87 6.32
N ARG A 80 10.68 2.67 7.27
CA ARG A 80 9.26 2.95 7.43
C ARG A 80 8.93 4.40 7.15
N ALA A 81 7.74 4.59 6.62
CA ALA A 81 7.10 5.88 6.48
C ALA A 81 5.66 5.78 6.99
N GLY A 82 5.12 6.90 7.44
CA GLY A 82 3.71 7.04 7.79
C GLY A 82 3.08 8.12 6.93
N ILE A 83 1.75 8.12 6.85
CA ILE A 83 1.02 9.24 6.28
C ILE A 83 0.75 10.21 7.42
N GLU A 84 1.06 11.50 7.22
CA GLU A 84 1.00 12.50 8.28
C GLU A 84 -0.38 12.49 8.97
N ARG A 85 -0.40 12.51 10.31
CA ARG A 85 -1.62 12.48 11.14
C ARG A 85 -2.46 11.20 11.06
N THR A 86 -1.91 10.10 10.56
CA THR A 86 -2.58 8.79 10.52
C THR A 86 -1.74 7.71 11.22
N LEU A 87 -2.34 6.54 11.51
CA LEU A 87 -1.63 5.39 12.10
C LEU A 87 -0.99 4.45 11.07
N HIS A 88 -1.05 4.78 9.79
CA HIS A 88 -0.52 3.91 8.74
C HIS A 88 0.97 3.66 8.90
N ARG A 89 1.37 2.45 8.53
CA ARG A 89 2.76 2.07 8.49
C ARG A 89 3.09 1.47 7.14
N ILE A 90 3.93 2.17 6.40
CA ILE A 90 4.38 1.75 5.08
C ILE A 90 5.84 1.34 5.19
N SER A 91 6.11 0.08 4.91
CA SER A 91 7.46 -0.49 4.99
C SER A 91 8.00 -0.72 3.59
N ALA A 92 9.24 -0.30 3.34
CA ALA A 92 9.92 -0.51 2.07
C ALA A 92 10.84 -1.74 2.12
N LEU A 93 10.67 -2.64 1.17
CA LEU A 93 11.65 -3.66 0.84
C LEU A 93 12.64 -3.08 -0.16
N ARG A 94 13.93 -3.07 0.19
CA ARG A 94 15.00 -2.54 -0.66
C ARG A 94 15.96 -3.63 -1.11
N ASN A 95 16.47 -3.51 -2.33
CA ASN A 95 17.55 -4.36 -2.80
C ASN A 95 18.91 -3.92 -2.24
N ARG A 96 19.98 -4.67 -2.55
CA ARG A 96 21.35 -4.39 -2.09
C ARG A 96 21.92 -3.03 -2.54
N LYS A 97 21.30 -2.39 -3.53
CA LYS A 97 21.67 -1.05 -4.02
C LYS A 97 20.80 0.06 -3.39
N GLY A 98 19.94 -0.27 -2.42
CA GLY A 98 19.04 0.67 -1.76
C GLY A 98 17.78 1.04 -2.55
N LYS A 99 17.57 0.47 -3.75
CA LYS A 99 16.35 0.73 -4.54
C LYS A 99 15.16 0.01 -3.92
N VAL A 100 14.03 0.69 -3.79
CA VAL A 100 12.74 0.09 -3.40
C VAL A 100 12.32 -0.93 -4.46
N VAL A 101 12.08 -2.16 -4.01
CA VAL A 101 11.61 -3.28 -4.85
C VAL A 101 10.34 -3.92 -4.30
N GLY A 102 9.85 -3.45 -3.16
CA GLY A 102 8.54 -3.83 -2.64
C GLY A 102 8.05 -2.85 -1.58
N LEU A 103 6.73 -2.80 -1.39
CA LEU A 103 6.07 -1.98 -0.40
C LEU A 103 5.00 -2.81 0.31
N THR A 104 4.93 -2.67 1.63
CA THR A 104 3.83 -3.19 2.45
C THR A 104 3.18 -2.01 3.16
N CYS A 105 1.93 -1.73 2.81
CA CYS A 105 1.15 -0.64 3.38
C CYS A 105 0.12 -1.20 4.35
N ARG A 106 0.25 -0.87 5.64
CA ARG A 106 -0.66 -1.35 6.69
C ARG A 106 -1.57 -0.24 7.18
N ILE A 107 -2.85 -0.59 7.39
CA ILE A 107 -3.91 0.24 7.95
C ILE A 107 -3.90 0.13 9.48
#